data_AF-A0A850MLF3-F1
#
_entry.id   AF-A0A850MLF3-F1
#
_cell.length_a   1.000
_cell.length_b   1.000
_cell.length_c   1.000
_cell.angle_alpha   90.00
_cell.angle_beta   90.00
_cell.angle_gamma   90.00
#
_symmetry.space_group_name_H-M   'P 1'
#
loop_
_entity.id
_entity.type
_entity.pdbx_description
1 polymer ?
#
loop_
_entity_poly.entity_id
_entity_poly.type
_entity_poly.pdbx_seq_one_letter_code
_entity_poly.pdbx_strand_id
1 'polypeptide(L)'
;MIESLILSEFEPKDYGLFDQQILGLELSPEEIKETLSRILQTKTQSFQNKVTRLLQEGKQHLLELAFKRAKKRYKIKIALRYSLSEQRDMGE
;
A
#
# COMPACT_ATOMS: atom_id res chain seq x y z
N MET A 1 -9.02 0.59 -10.21
CA MET A 1 -9.15 -0.29 -9.03
C MET A 1 -8.42 0.33 -7.84
N ILE A 2 -8.82 0.06 -6.59
CA ILE A 2 -8.15 0.64 -5.40
C ILE A 2 -6.67 0.23 -5.29
N GLU A 3 -6.33 -0.99 -5.69
CA GLU A 3 -4.94 -1.47 -5.78
C GLU A 3 -4.05 -0.59 -6.66
N SER A 4 -4.57 -0.12 -7.80
CA SER A 4 -3.84 0.76 -8.72
C SER A 4 -3.59 2.12 -8.10
N LEU A 5 -4.55 2.63 -7.31
CA LEU A 5 -4.41 3.90 -6.59
C LEU A 5 -3.37 3.79 -5.47
N ILE A 6 -3.39 2.70 -4.70
CA ILE A 6 -2.35 2.41 -3.71
C ILE A 6 -0.98 2.39 -4.40
N LEU A 7 -0.83 1.65 -5.49
CA LEU A 7 0.43 1.56 -6.24
C LEU A 7 0.92 2.91 -6.79
N SER A 8 0.03 3.84 -7.14
CA SER A 8 0.42 5.16 -7.65
C SER A 8 0.80 6.16 -6.56
N GLU A 9 0.34 5.94 -5.32
CA GLU A 9 0.51 6.91 -4.24
C GLU A 9 1.44 6.44 -3.10
N PHE A 10 1.75 5.14 -3.04
CA PHE A 10 2.53 4.55 -1.95
C PHE A 10 3.98 4.30 -2.33
N GLU A 11 4.88 4.74 -1.45
CA GLU A 11 6.30 4.49 -1.47
C GLU A 11 6.67 3.25 -0.64
N PRO A 12 7.89 2.67 -0.79
CA PRO A 12 8.38 1.57 0.03
C PRO A 12 8.09 1.69 1.53
N LYS A 13 8.34 2.88 2.09
CA LYS A 13 8.19 3.16 3.52
C LYS A 13 6.74 3.01 3.98
N ASP A 14 5.79 3.38 3.13
CA ASP A 14 4.36 3.34 3.47
C ASP A 14 3.85 1.90 3.55
N TYR A 15 4.38 1.00 2.70
CA TYR A 15 4.08 -0.43 2.79
C TYR A 15 4.66 -1.05 4.05
N GLY A 16 5.82 -0.59 4.52
CA GLY A 16 6.41 -1.03 5.79
C GLY A 16 5.55 -0.60 6.98
N LEU A 17 5.17 0.67 7.04
CA LEU A 17 4.29 1.22 8.08
C LEU A 17 2.93 0.52 8.11
N PHE A 18 2.29 0.33 6.95
CA PHE A 18 0.99 -0.36 6.88
C PHE A 18 1.10 -1.82 7.36
N ASP A 19 2.16 -2.53 6.98
CA ASP A 19 2.37 -3.93 7.36
C ASP A 19 2.64 -4.07 8.87
N GLN A 20 3.47 -3.20 9.44
CA GLN A 20 3.85 -3.24 10.86
C GLN A 20 2.72 -2.79 11.77
N GLN A 21 1.98 -1.75 11.37
CA GLN A 21 1.01 -1.11 12.26
C GLN A 21 -0.40 -1.69 12.07
N ILE A 22 -0.82 -2.02 10.84
CA ILE A 22 -2.22 -2.42 10.57
C ILE A 22 -2.37 -3.93 10.37
N LEU A 23 -1.46 -4.56 9.62
CA LEU A 23 -1.55 -6.00 9.34
C LEU A 23 -0.86 -6.89 10.38
N GLY A 24 0.16 -6.35 11.06
CA GLY A 24 1.01 -7.08 12.00
C GLY A 24 0.58 -7.00 13.46
N LEU A 25 -0.44 -6.19 13.77
CA LEU A 25 -0.97 -5.99 15.10
C LEU A 25 -2.47 -6.28 15.11
N GLU A 26 -2.96 -6.93 16.16
CA GLU A 26 -4.40 -7.03 16.45
C GLU A 26 -4.91 -5.68 16.97
N LEU A 27 -4.98 -4.70 16.08
CA LEU A 27 -5.46 -3.37 16.42
C LEU A 27 -6.99 -3.33 16.49
N SER A 28 -7.52 -2.50 17.38
CA SER A 28 -8.92 -2.13 17.35
C SER A 28 -9.24 -1.29 16.09
N PRO A 29 -10.51 -1.27 15.63
CA PRO A 29 -10.92 -0.47 14.46
C PRO A 29 -10.57 1.03 14.58
N GLU A 30 -10.55 1.58 15.78
CA GLU A 30 -10.19 2.97 16.05
C GLU A 30 -8.69 3.22 15.85
N GLU A 31 -7.83 2.33 16.33
CA GLU A 31 -6.37 2.42 16.13
C GLU A 31 -5.99 2.25 14.66
N ILE A 32 -6.70 1.38 13.93
CA ILE A 32 -6.53 1.21 12.48
C ILE A 32 -6.88 2.52 11.75
N LYS A 33 -7.98 3.16 12.14
CA LYS A 33 -8.41 4.44 11.56
C LYS A 33 -7.41 5.56 11.85
N GLU A 34 -6.87 5.61 13.06
CA GLU A 34 -5.87 6.61 13.44
C GLU A 34 -4.54 6.41 12.68
N THR A 35 -4.06 5.17 12.62
CA THR A 35 -2.86 4.79 11.87
C THR A 35 -3.01 5.07 10.38
N LEU A 36 -4.15 4.69 9.81
CA LEU A 36 -4.48 5.02 8.42
C LEU A 36 -4.51 6.52 8.21
N SER A 37 -5.09 7.30 9.13
CA SER A 37 -5.12 8.75 9.00
C SER A 37 -3.70 9.33 8.94
N ARG A 38 -2.77 8.83 9.75
CA ARG A 38 -1.34 9.23 9.71
C ARG A 38 -0.69 8.88 8.37
N ILE A 39 -0.90 7.66 7.86
CA ILE A 39 -0.37 7.22 6.55
C ILE A 39 -0.97 8.07 5.41
N LEU A 40 -2.26 8.37 5.50
CA LEU A 40 -3.06 9.04 4.46
C LEU A 40 -2.86 10.56 4.40
N GLN A 41 -2.38 11.20 5.47
CA GLN A 41 -2.14 12.64 5.53
C GLN A 41 -1.26 13.18 4.40
N THR A 42 -0.35 12.36 3.87
CA THR A 42 0.56 12.73 2.78
C THR A 42 0.04 12.37 1.39
N LYS A 43 -1.17 11.78 1.29
CA LYS A 43 -1.76 11.23 0.06
C LYS A 43 -2.84 12.15 -0.50
N THR A 44 -3.24 11.93 -1.75
CA THR A 44 -4.24 12.80 -2.40
C THR A 44 -5.61 12.71 -1.72
N GLN A 45 -6.34 13.83 -1.68
CA GLN A 45 -7.68 13.88 -1.06
C GLN A 45 -8.64 12.84 -1.66
N SER A 46 -8.56 12.59 -2.97
CA SER A 46 -9.37 11.58 -3.67
C SER A 46 -9.11 10.18 -3.12
N PHE A 47 -7.85 9.85 -2.84
CA PHE A 47 -7.49 8.57 -2.24
C PHE A 47 -7.89 8.49 -0.77
N GLN A 48 -7.64 9.54 0.02
CA GLN A 48 -8.09 9.63 1.42
C GLN A 48 -9.59 9.37 1.53
N ASN A 49 -10.40 10.03 0.71
CA ASN A 49 -11.85 9.86 0.71
C ASN A 49 -12.29 8.43 0.39
N LYS A 50 -11.60 7.76 -0.55
CA LYS A 50 -11.90 6.36 -0.91
C LYS A 50 -11.55 5.40 0.22
N VAL A 51 -10.42 5.58 0.88
CA VAL A 51 -10.03 4.74 2.02
C VAL A 51 -10.96 4.97 3.21
N THR A 52 -11.22 6.23 3.56
CA THR A 52 -12.16 6.60 4.63
C THR A 52 -13.55 6.00 4.40
N ARG A 53 -14.07 6.08 3.17
CA ARG A 53 -15.36 5.47 2.83
C ARG A 53 -15.38 3.96 3.04
N LEU A 54 -14.31 3.25 2.63
CA LEU A 54 -14.23 1.80 2.85
C LEU A 54 -14.18 1.43 4.32
N LEU A 55 -13.50 2.22 5.16
CA LEU A 55 -13.49 2.01 6.61
C LEU A 55 -14.89 2.25 7.21
N GLN A 56 -15.56 3.33 6.82
CA GLN A 56 -16.94 3.64 7.26
C GLN A 56 -17.94 2.54 6.87
N GLU A 57 -17.73 1.91 5.70
CA GLU A 57 -18.55 0.79 5.23
C GLU A 57 -18.17 -0.56 5.87
N GLY A 58 -17.23 -0.61 6.82
CA GLY A 58 -16.74 -1.86 7.43
C GLY A 58 -15.94 -2.75 6.48
N LYS A 59 -15.49 -2.21 5.34
CA LYS A 59 -14.78 -2.93 4.26
C LYS A 59 -13.27 -2.89 4.43
N GLN A 60 -12.79 -2.92 5.66
CA GLN A 60 -11.35 -2.94 5.96
C GLN A 60 -10.62 -4.10 5.28
N HIS A 61 -11.22 -5.29 5.27
CA HIS A 61 -10.65 -6.47 4.60
C HIS A 61 -10.34 -6.23 3.10
N LEU A 62 -11.14 -5.42 2.40
CA LEU A 62 -10.87 -5.06 1.01
C LEU A 62 -9.63 -4.16 0.89
N LEU A 63 -9.45 -3.26 1.85
CA LEU A 63 -8.27 -2.41 1.93
C LEU A 63 -7.02 -3.26 2.16
N GLU A 64 -7.07 -4.18 3.12
CA GLU A 64 -5.97 -5.10 3.43
C GLU A 64 -5.57 -5.96 2.23
N LEU A 65 -6.55 -6.57 1.56
CA LEU A 65 -6.31 -7.37 0.36
C LEU A 65 -5.69 -6.52 -0.75
N ALA A 66 -6.19 -5.28 -0.93
CA ALA A 66 -5.66 -4.38 -1.92
C ALA A 66 -4.21 -3.97 -1.62
N PHE A 67 -3.89 -3.68 -0.36
CA PHE A 67 -2.53 -3.36 0.09
C PHE A 67 -1.56 -4.53 -0.08
N LYS A 68 -1.96 -5.74 0.33
CA LYS A 68 -1.16 -6.97 0.15
C LYS A 68 -0.82 -7.20 -1.33
N ARG A 69 -1.81 -7.05 -2.22
CA ARG A 69 -1.62 -7.18 -3.67
C ARG A 69 -0.77 -6.06 -4.26
N ALA A 70 -0.99 -4.82 -3.85
CA ALA A 70 -0.18 -3.67 -4.25
C ALA A 70 1.29 -3.87 -3.87
N LYS A 71 1.58 -4.27 -2.62
CA LYS A 71 2.93 -4.62 -2.14
C LYS A 71 3.58 -5.72 -2.97
N LYS A 72 2.84 -6.80 -3.28
CA LYS A 72 3.36 -7.90 -4.14
C LYS A 72 3.71 -7.38 -5.54
N ARG A 73 2.82 -6.60 -6.17
CA ARG A 73 3.07 -5.99 -7.48
C ARG A 73 4.25 -5.02 -7.46
N TYR A 74 4.41 -4.24 -6.39
CA TYR A 74 5.54 -3.34 -6.22
C TYR A 74 6.88 -4.10 -6.17
N LYS A 75 6.96 -5.17 -5.37
CA LYS A 75 8.14 -6.05 -5.32
C LYS A 75 8.49 -6.63 -6.70
N ILE A 76 7.48 -7.11 -7.44
CA ILE A 76 7.69 -7.63 -8.81
C ILE A 76 8.20 -6.52 -9.74
N LYS A 77 7.59 -5.32 -9.71
CA LYS A 77 8.01 -4.19 -10.54
C LYS A 77 9.45 -3.77 -10.27
N ILE A 78 9.91 -3.85 -9.02
CA ILE A 78 11.30 -3.59 -8.65
C ILE A 78 12.21 -4.71 -9.15
N ALA A 79 11.87 -5.97 -8.85
CA ALA A 79 12.68 -7.13 -9.27
C ALA A 79 12.87 -7.15 -10.79
N LEU A 80 11.83 -6.86 -11.56
CA LEU A 80 11.90 -6.73 -13.02
C LEU A 80 12.82 -5.59 -13.48
N ARG A 81 12.85 -4.45 -12.75
CA ARG A 81 13.79 -3.38 -13.07
C ARG A 81 15.23 -3.81 -12.85
N TYR A 82 15.52 -4.49 -11.73
CA TYR A 82 16.87 -4.98 -11.45
C TYR A 82 17.31 -6.07 -12.42
N SER A 83 16.44 -7.03 -12.76
CA SER A 83 16.78 -8.06 -13.75
C SER A 83 17.02 -7.48 -15.16
N LEU A 84 16.31 -6.40 -15.51
CA LEU A 84 16.54 -5.67 -16.77
C LEU A 84 17.85 -4.86 -16.75
N SER A 85 18.28 -4.38 -15.59
CA SER A 85 19.59 -3.75 -15.40
C SER A 85 20.73 -4.76 -15.56
N GLU A 86 20.63 -5.93 -14.92
CA GLU A 86 21.63 -7.01 -15.04
C GLU A 86 21.72 -7.58 -16.46
N GLN A 87 20.61 -7.65 -17.20
CA GLN A 87 20.62 -8.04 -18.62
C GLN A 87 21.29 -7.00 -19.53
N ARG A 88 21.34 -5.72 -19.13
CA ARG A 88 22.07 -4.68 -19.87
C ARG A 88 23.58 -4.74 -19.57
N ASP A 89 23.96 -5.02 -18.33
CA ASP A 89 25.38 -5.11 -17.94
C ASP A 89 26.06 -6.42 -18.38
N MET A 90 25.32 -7.50 -18.62
CA MET A 90 25.86 -8.74 -19.22
C MET A 90 25.84 -8.77 -20.76
N GLY A 91 25.36 -7.70 -21.39
CA GLY A 91 25.27 -7.55 -22.85
C GLY A 91 26.33 -6.63 -23.47
N GLU A 92 27.24 -6.08 -22.66
CA GLU A 92 28.55 -5.55 -23.09
C GLU A 92 29.63 -6.62 -22.96
#